data_AF-A0A0B2WSU8-F1
#
_entry.id   AF-A0A0B2WSU8-F1
#
_cell.length_a   1.000
_cell.length_b   1.000
_cell.length_c   1.000
_cell.angle_alpha   90.00
_cell.angle_beta   90.00
_cell.angle_gamma   90.00
#
_symmetry.space_group_name_H-M   'P 1'
#
loop_
_entity.id
_entity.type
_entity.pdbx_description
1 polymer ?
#
loop_
_entity_poly.entity_id
_entity_poly.type
_entity_poly.pdbx_seq_one_letter_code
_entity_poly.pdbx_strand_id
1 'polypeptide(L)'
;MDGATTTEAPPSYEEVVGKFNGLIGGNPNATRVLEAADGLSRTDLDVLIANHDQHFPIKTDEDKVKFATGAAEGSCSVELQSAIGLSATAAATTAVQISRTFNRVQTHLATVDRMARTSFESTFIPIKGVSTTLRHFDI
;
A
#
# COMPACT_ATOMS: atom_id res chain seq x y z
N MET A 1 35.61 -16.75 -29.76
CA MET A 1 34.87 -17.03 -28.52
C MET A 1 35.76 -16.54 -27.40
N ASP A 2 35.25 -15.67 -26.54
CA ASP A 2 35.61 -15.58 -25.11
C ASP A 2 34.66 -14.55 -24.47
N GLY A 3 33.53 -15.06 -24.00
CA GLY A 3 32.62 -14.33 -23.15
C GLY A 3 33.14 -14.40 -21.72
N ALA A 4 33.78 -13.33 -21.26
CA ALA A 4 34.10 -13.17 -19.85
C ALA A 4 32.80 -12.84 -19.10
N THR A 5 32.19 -13.83 -18.46
CA THR A 5 31.21 -13.58 -17.41
C THR A 5 31.96 -12.98 -16.22
N THR A 6 31.97 -11.66 -16.12
CA THR A 6 32.36 -10.95 -14.90
C THR A 6 31.39 -11.38 -13.80
N THR A 7 31.82 -12.33 -12.98
CA THR A 7 31.13 -12.60 -11.72
C THR A 7 31.53 -11.45 -10.80
N GLU A 8 30.80 -10.33 -10.91
CA GLU A 8 30.95 -9.19 -10.03
C GLU A 8 30.81 -9.69 -8.58
N ALA A 9 31.79 -9.38 -7.75
CA ALA A 9 31.70 -9.68 -6.33
C ALA A 9 30.44 -8.98 -5.77
N PRO A 10 29.68 -9.63 -4.87
CA PRO A 10 28.51 -8.99 -4.27
C PRO A 10 28.92 -7.69 -3.58
N PRO A 11 28.08 -6.64 -3.65
CA PRO A 11 28.39 -5.35 -3.06
C PRO A 11 28.54 -5.46 -1.54
N SER A 12 29.41 -4.63 -0.97
CA SER A 12 29.56 -4.51 0.48
C SER A 12 28.36 -3.81 1.13
N TYR A 13 28.19 -4.00 2.44
CA TYR A 13 27.13 -3.34 3.20
C TYR A 13 27.22 -1.80 3.08
N GLU A 14 28.42 -1.25 3.19
CA GLU A 14 28.69 0.18 3.10
C GLU A 14 28.35 0.75 1.72
N GLU A 15 28.62 0.01 0.64
CA GLU A 15 28.24 0.39 -0.72
C GLU A 15 26.73 0.42 -0.90
N VAL A 16 26.02 -0.59 -0.37
CA VAL A 16 24.56 -0.63 -0.43
C VAL A 16 23.93 0.51 0.37
N VAL A 17 24.43 0.78 1.58
CA VAL A 17 23.96 1.90 2.41
C VAL A 17 24.26 3.25 1.74
N GLY A 18 25.45 3.40 1.15
CA GLY A 18 25.82 4.59 0.39
C GLY A 18 24.88 4.83 -0.79
N LYS A 19 24.57 3.78 -1.54
CA LYS A 19 23.58 3.80 -2.64
C LYS A 19 22.19 4.20 -2.12
N PHE A 20 21.73 3.58 -1.04
CA PHE A 20 20.42 3.86 -0.45
C PHE A 20 20.30 5.33 0.03
N ASN A 21 21.31 5.83 0.75
CA ASN A 21 21.34 7.23 1.18
C ASN A 21 21.43 8.21 0.01
N GLY A 22 22.15 7.85 -1.05
CA GLY A 22 22.19 8.61 -2.30
C GLY A 22 20.82 8.72 -2.98
N LEU A 23 20.01 7.65 -2.93
CA LEU A 23 18.63 7.65 -3.46
C LEU A 23 17.69 8.55 -2.64
N ILE A 24 17.84 8.58 -1.31
CA ILE A 24 17.04 9.43 -0.43
C ILE A 24 17.35 10.92 -0.67
N GLY A 25 18.64 11.26 -0.80
CA GLY A 25 19.13 12.61 -1.01
C GLY A 25 19.08 13.49 0.26
N GLY A 26 19.35 14.79 0.09
CA GLY A 26 19.59 15.72 1.21
C GLY A 26 18.37 16.20 2.00
N ASN A 27 17.15 15.84 1.60
CA ASN A 27 15.93 16.16 2.34
C ASN A 27 15.09 14.88 2.55
N PRO A 28 15.48 14.03 3.51
CA PRO A 28 14.81 12.77 3.76
C PRO A 28 13.38 13.00 4.29
N ASN A 29 12.40 12.34 3.67
CA ASN A 29 11.06 12.18 4.19
C ASN A 29 10.59 10.72 4.01
N ALA A 30 9.51 10.32 4.68
CA ALA A 30 9.05 8.93 4.67
C ALA A 30 8.80 8.38 3.26
N THR A 31 8.23 9.19 2.36
CA THR A 31 7.97 8.82 0.96
C THR A 31 9.26 8.57 0.20
N ARG A 32 10.24 9.47 0.31
CA ARG A 32 11.56 9.35 -0.33
C ARG A 32 12.31 8.11 0.14
N VAL A 33 12.19 7.78 1.43
CA VAL A 33 12.81 6.58 2.01
C VAL A 33 12.17 5.31 1.44
N LEU A 34 10.85 5.31 1.26
CA LEU A 34 10.13 4.19 0.64
C LEU A 34 10.48 4.03 -0.84
N GLU A 35 10.47 5.13 -1.61
CA GLU A 35 10.86 5.15 -3.02
C GLU A 35 12.32 4.73 -3.22
N ALA A 36 13.22 5.14 -2.33
CA ALA A 36 14.61 4.71 -2.34
C ALA A 36 14.75 3.21 -2.10
N ALA A 37 13.88 2.62 -1.27
CA ALA A 37 13.89 1.18 -1.02
C ALA A 37 13.47 0.38 -2.26
N ASP A 38 12.49 0.88 -3.03
CA ASP A 38 12.10 0.31 -4.32
C ASP A 38 13.23 0.39 -5.37
N GLY A 39 14.17 1.32 -5.20
CA GLY A 39 15.36 1.47 -6.04
C GLY A 39 16.50 0.48 -5.74
N LEU A 40 16.37 -0.35 -4.70
CA LEU A 40 17.37 -1.37 -4.36
C LEU A 40 17.15 -2.66 -5.16
N SER A 41 18.24 -3.24 -5.63
CA SER A 41 18.20 -4.55 -6.30
C SER A 41 18.02 -5.68 -5.29
N ARG A 42 17.66 -6.88 -5.78
CA ARG A 42 17.55 -8.05 -4.90
C ARG A 42 18.88 -8.37 -4.18
N THR A 43 20.00 -8.23 -4.88
CA THR A 43 21.34 -8.42 -4.31
C THR A 43 21.63 -7.41 -3.21
N ASP A 44 21.24 -6.15 -3.38
CA ASP A 44 21.39 -5.11 -2.35
C ASP A 44 20.59 -5.48 -1.08
N LEU A 45 19.34 -5.94 -1.27
CA LEU A 45 18.48 -6.39 -0.17
C LEU A 45 19.06 -7.60 0.56
N ASP A 46 19.59 -8.58 -0.16
CA ASP A 46 20.18 -9.77 0.44
C ASP A 46 21.43 -9.41 1.29
N VAL A 47 22.21 -8.42 0.88
CA VAL A 47 23.34 -7.87 1.67
C VAL A 47 22.83 -7.17 2.95
N LEU A 48 21.78 -6.35 2.86
CA LEU A 48 21.19 -5.71 4.05
C LEU A 48 20.63 -6.74 5.03
N ILE A 49 19.96 -7.77 4.54
CA ILE A 49 19.41 -8.87 5.36
C ILE A 49 20.54 -9.65 6.04
N ALA A 50 21.59 -10.01 5.30
CA ALA A 50 22.71 -10.78 5.85
C ALA A 50 23.45 -10.04 6.98
N ASN A 51 23.42 -8.70 6.97
CA ASN A 51 24.15 -7.85 7.91
C ASN A 51 23.26 -7.17 8.96
N HIS A 52 21.95 -7.46 8.97
CA HIS A 52 20.98 -6.72 9.79
C HIS A 52 21.26 -6.78 11.31
N ASP A 53 21.67 -7.94 11.83
CA ASP A 53 21.96 -8.13 13.26
C ASP A 53 23.14 -7.27 13.72
N GLN A 54 24.17 -7.16 12.89
CA GLN A 54 25.40 -6.41 13.21
C GLN A 54 25.20 -4.89 13.08
N HIS A 55 24.27 -4.49 12.21
CA HIS A 55 24.00 -3.09 11.88
C HIS A 55 22.61 -2.61 12.33
N PHE A 56 21.98 -3.31 13.28
CA PHE A 56 20.67 -2.91 13.79
C PHE A 56 20.73 -1.49 14.38
N PRO A 57 19.90 -0.54 13.92
CA PRO A 57 20.04 0.88 14.24
C PRO A 57 19.57 1.24 15.65
N ILE A 58 18.71 0.43 16.27
CA ILE A 58 18.15 0.70 17.60
C ILE A 58 18.94 -0.07 18.65
N LYS A 59 19.94 0.58 19.26
CA LYS A 59 20.86 -0.06 20.22
C LYS A 59 20.57 0.33 21.66
N THR A 60 20.04 1.52 21.87
CA THR A 60 19.80 2.10 23.19
C THR A 60 18.31 2.35 23.43
N ASP A 61 17.93 2.59 24.69
CA ASP A 61 16.56 3.00 25.01
C ASP A 61 16.23 4.40 24.46
N GLU A 62 17.23 5.27 24.32
CA GLU A 62 17.06 6.57 23.67
C GLU A 62 16.72 6.42 22.18
N ASP A 63 17.35 5.46 21.49
CA ASP A 63 17.03 5.16 20.09
C ASP A 63 15.60 4.62 19.94
N LYS A 64 15.12 3.82 20.90
CA LYS A 64 13.73 3.34 20.92
C LYS A 64 12.74 4.50 21.05
N VAL A 65 13.04 5.46 21.92
CA VAL A 65 12.21 6.65 22.10
C VAL A 65 12.20 7.48 20.82
N LYS A 66 13.37 7.74 20.21
CA LYS A 66 13.46 8.47 18.92
C LYS A 66 12.69 7.78 17.81
N PHE A 67 12.82 6.45 17.71
CA PHE A 67 12.07 5.66 16.74
C PHE A 67 10.56 5.77 16.95
N ALA A 68 10.09 5.61 18.19
CA ALA A 68 8.66 5.71 18.51
C ALA A 68 8.11 7.11 18.22
N THR A 69 8.84 8.16 18.57
CA THR A 69 8.47 9.55 18.26
C THR A 69 8.41 9.78 16.76
N GLY A 70 9.45 9.40 16.01
CA GLY A 70 9.47 9.55 14.55
C GLY A 70 8.37 8.76 13.85
N ALA A 71 8.03 7.56 14.35
CA ALA A 71 6.90 6.78 13.85
C ALA A 71 5.55 7.47 14.13
N ALA A 72 5.38 8.06 15.31
CA ALA A 72 4.18 8.83 15.66
C ALA A 72 4.05 10.11 14.81
N GLU A 73 5.13 10.86 14.65
CA GLU A 73 5.18 12.07 13.80
C GLU A 73 4.91 11.73 12.33
N GLY A 74 5.54 10.67 11.81
CA GLY A 74 5.29 10.16 10.47
C GLY A 74 3.84 9.71 10.27
N SER A 75 3.22 9.13 11.30
CA SER A 75 1.81 8.72 11.25
C SER A 75 0.85 9.92 11.18
N CYS A 76 1.27 11.07 11.70
CA CYS A 76 0.51 12.32 11.65
C CYS A 76 0.85 13.18 10.42
N SER A 77 1.80 12.76 9.59
CA SER A 77 2.28 13.53 8.44
C SER A 77 1.20 13.75 7.38
N VAL A 78 1.30 14.87 6.66
CA VAL A 78 0.38 15.23 5.57
C VAL A 78 0.46 14.20 4.44
N GLU A 79 1.65 13.66 4.23
CA GLU A 79 1.93 12.61 3.25
C GLU A 79 1.12 11.35 3.52
N LEU A 80 1.12 10.86 4.77
CA LEU A 80 0.33 9.67 5.12
C LEU A 80 -1.17 9.95 5.08
N GLN A 81 -1.62 11.11 5.55
CA GLN A 81 -3.03 11.50 5.46
C GLN A 81 -3.51 11.54 4.01
N SER A 82 -2.69 12.07 3.10
CA SER A 82 -2.97 12.11 1.67
C SER A 82 -3.03 10.70 1.06
N ALA A 83 -2.08 9.83 1.40
CA ALA A 83 -2.05 8.45 0.93
C ALA A 83 -3.28 7.64 1.41
N ILE A 84 -3.65 7.78 2.67
CA ILE A 84 -4.86 7.17 3.23
C ILE A 84 -6.12 7.71 2.53
N GLY A 85 -6.20 9.02 2.31
CA GLY A 85 -7.32 9.65 1.60
C GLY A 85 -7.49 9.14 0.17
N LEU A 86 -6.38 9.00 -0.57
CA LEU A 86 -6.37 8.40 -1.91
C LEU A 86 -6.85 6.94 -1.89
N SER A 87 -6.31 6.13 -0.98
CA SER A 87 -6.69 4.73 -0.83
C SER A 87 -8.17 4.57 -0.45
N ALA A 88 -8.66 5.37 0.49
CA ALA A 88 -10.06 5.40 0.90
C ALA A 88 -10.99 5.80 -0.26
N THR A 89 -10.59 6.81 -1.06
CA THR A 89 -11.35 7.25 -2.23
C THR A 89 -11.41 6.16 -3.31
N ALA A 90 -10.28 5.48 -3.57
CA ALA A 90 -10.22 4.37 -4.51
C ALA A 90 -11.13 3.21 -4.04
N ALA A 91 -11.03 2.82 -2.76
CA ALA A 91 -11.85 1.77 -2.18
C ALA A 91 -13.36 2.11 -2.24
N ALA A 92 -13.74 3.35 -1.90
CA ALA A 92 -15.12 3.80 -2.00
C ALA A 92 -15.63 3.76 -3.45
N THR A 93 -14.81 4.18 -4.41
CA THR A 93 -15.14 4.13 -5.84
C THR A 93 -15.36 2.70 -6.30
N THR A 94 -14.48 1.77 -5.93
CA THR A 94 -14.61 0.35 -6.24
C THR A 94 -15.87 -0.26 -5.61
N ALA A 95 -16.19 0.06 -4.36
CA ALA A 95 -17.41 -0.42 -3.69
C ALA A 95 -18.68 0.04 -4.41
N VAL A 96 -18.71 1.30 -4.87
CA VAL A 96 -19.81 1.83 -5.69
C VAL A 96 -19.92 1.09 -7.03
N GLN A 97 -18.80 0.82 -7.70
CA GLN A 97 -18.80 0.07 -8.96
C GLN A 97 -19.31 -1.37 -8.77
N ILE A 98 -18.87 -2.06 -7.72
CA ILE A 98 -19.35 -3.40 -7.37
C ILE A 98 -20.86 -3.38 -7.15
N SER A 99 -21.35 -2.44 -6.35
CA SER A 99 -22.78 -2.30 -6.07
C SER A 99 -23.59 -2.04 -7.33
N ARG A 100 -23.10 -1.20 -8.26
CA ARG A 100 -23.75 -0.96 -9.55
C ARG A 100 -23.81 -2.23 -10.41
N THR A 101 -22.73 -3.00 -10.44
CA THR A 101 -22.66 -4.26 -11.19
C THR A 101 -23.67 -5.28 -10.65
N PHE A 102 -23.74 -5.47 -9.33
CA PHE A 102 -24.72 -6.38 -8.73
C PHE A 102 -26.16 -5.94 -9.00
N ASN A 103 -26.47 -4.64 -8.89
CA ASN A 103 -27.79 -4.12 -9.23
C ASN A 103 -28.16 -4.38 -10.70
N ARG A 104 -27.20 -4.23 -11.62
CA ARG A 104 -27.42 -4.54 -13.04
C ARG A 104 -27.70 -6.02 -13.27
N VAL A 105 -26.93 -6.91 -12.63
CA VAL A 105 -27.15 -8.36 -12.72
C VAL A 105 -28.53 -8.73 -12.18
N GLN A 106 -28.93 -8.21 -11.01
CA GLN A 106 -30.27 -8.44 -10.45
C GLN A 106 -31.37 -7.96 -11.41
N THR A 107 -31.20 -6.78 -12.01
CA THR A 107 -32.16 -6.24 -12.99
C THR A 107 -32.30 -7.15 -14.22
N HIS A 108 -31.19 -7.68 -14.73
CA HIS A 108 -31.22 -8.62 -15.85
C HIS A 108 -31.89 -9.94 -15.47
N LEU A 109 -31.60 -10.49 -14.29
CA LEU A 109 -32.25 -11.72 -13.82
C LEU A 109 -33.75 -11.52 -13.61
N ALA A 110 -34.18 -10.40 -13.02
CA ALA A 110 -35.61 -10.06 -12.89
C ALA A 110 -36.30 -9.96 -14.26
N THR A 111 -35.62 -9.38 -15.25
CA THR A 111 -36.15 -9.30 -16.62
C THR A 111 -36.35 -10.69 -17.23
N VAL A 112 -35.38 -11.60 -17.07
CA VAL A 112 -35.47 -12.98 -17.55
C VAL A 112 -36.57 -13.74 -16.81
N ASP A 113 -36.66 -13.61 -15.49
CA ASP A 113 -37.70 -14.27 -14.68
C ASP A 113 -39.11 -13.85 -15.12
N ARG A 114 -39.32 -12.54 -15.34
CA ARG A 114 -40.59 -12.02 -15.84
C ARG A 114 -40.96 -12.58 -17.20
N MET A 115 -39.98 -12.78 -18.09
CA MET A 115 -40.20 -13.40 -19.40
C MET A 115 -40.51 -14.90 -19.28
N ALA A 116 -39.82 -15.60 -18.38
CA ALA A 116 -39.97 -17.04 -18.16
C ALA A 116 -41.19 -17.41 -17.28
N ARG A 117 -41.81 -16.43 -16.61
CA ARG A 117 -42.92 -16.59 -15.66
C ARG A 117 -42.58 -17.51 -14.47
N THR A 118 -41.31 -17.54 -14.07
CA THR A 118 -40.79 -18.44 -13.02
C THR A 118 -40.94 -17.88 -11.60
N SER A 119 -41.43 -16.64 -11.42
CA SER A 119 -41.75 -15.97 -10.15
C SER A 119 -40.58 -15.80 -9.16
N PHE A 120 -39.35 -16.02 -9.63
CA PHE A 120 -38.10 -15.85 -8.89
C PHE A 120 -37.80 -14.38 -8.54
N GLU A 121 -38.38 -13.41 -9.26
CA GLU A 121 -38.22 -11.97 -9.01
C GLU A 121 -38.54 -11.58 -7.56
N SER A 122 -39.52 -12.24 -6.95
CA SER A 122 -39.93 -12.01 -5.55
C SER A 122 -38.85 -12.38 -4.51
N THR A 123 -37.81 -13.12 -4.91
CA THR A 123 -36.69 -13.51 -4.03
C THR A 123 -35.51 -12.55 -4.07
N PHE A 124 -35.49 -11.56 -4.96
CA PHE A 124 -34.46 -10.52 -4.93
C PHE A 124 -34.63 -9.68 -3.66
N ILE A 125 -33.72 -9.87 -2.70
CA ILE A 125 -33.62 -9.03 -1.52
C ILE A 125 -33.32 -7.61 -2.03
N PRO A 126 -34.18 -6.61 -1.75
CA PRO A 126 -33.83 -5.24 -2.05
C PRO A 126 -32.59 -4.89 -1.24
N ILE A 127 -31.45 -4.68 -1.91
CA ILE A 127 -30.28 -4.03 -1.31
C ILE A 127 -30.65 -2.54 -1.17
N LYS A 128 -31.64 -2.25 -0.33
CA LYS A 128 -32.02 -0.88 0.01
C LYS A 128 -31.03 -0.37 1.06
N GLY A 129 -30.03 0.36 0.56
CA GLY A 129 -29.48 1.53 1.24
C GLY A 129 -28.59 1.28 2.45
N VAL A 130 -27.34 0.86 2.24
CA VAL A 130 -26.22 1.37 3.06
C VAL A 130 -25.76 2.68 2.41
N SER A 131 -26.61 3.69 2.43
CA SER A 131 -26.29 5.02 1.93
C SER A 131 -26.96 6.10 2.78
N THR A 132 -26.88 6.02 4.11
CA THR A 132 -27.20 7.17 4.99
C THR A 132 -26.50 7.12 6.36
N THR A 133 -25.19 6.87 6.40
CA THR A 133 -24.37 7.23 7.59
C THR A 133 -22.97 7.71 7.20
N LEU A 134 -22.89 8.60 6.21
CA LEU A 134 -21.70 9.41 5.90
C LEU A 134 -22.09 10.88 5.76
N ARG A 135 -22.87 11.39 6.73
CA ARG A 135 -23.09 12.83 6.93
C ARG A 135 -23.07 13.12 8.42
N HIS A 136 -21.92 12.96 9.06
CA HIS A 136 -21.45 13.80 10.17
C HIS A 136 -20.04 13.33 10.56
N PHE A 137 -19.03 13.88 9.90
CA PHE A 137 -17.72 14.04 10.52
C PHE A 137 -17.41 15.53 10.38
N ASP A 138 -17.94 16.30 11.32
CA ASP A 138 -17.33 17.56 11.71
C ASP A 138 -16.13 17.20 12.59
N ILE A 139 -14.93 17.48 12.08
CA ILE A 139 -13.76 17.91 12.87
C ILE A 139 -13.16 19.09 12.14
#